data_AF-A0A6A7MU14-F1
#
_entry.id   AF-A0A6A7MU14-F1
#
_cell.length_a   1.000
_cell.length_b   1.000
_cell.length_c   1.000
_cell.angle_alpha   90.00
_cell.angle_beta   90.00
_cell.angle_gamma   90.00
#
_symmetry.space_group_name_H-M   'P 1'
#
loop_
_entity.id
_entity.type
_entity.pdbx_description
1 polymer ?
#
loop_
_entity_poly.entity_id
_entity_poly.type
_entity_poly.pdbx_seq_one_letter_code
_entity_poly.pdbx_strand_id
1 'polypeptide(L)'
;MKPHLWRNAFWLLPVLLVALYLASSRSDDEAGPVKKQAAARAVNAGGLPATPMTAPRLPAPDARYTLAQQVDMLAATRRPQDAYVAYWLVQTCMDYTRTGELRVEDGDAFRPATAAEKVEEARRCGGVTERMKTTRLEHLVLAARGGVSAADLLFLKAGPFGDPSALESRPDDPLVLAWKEEAVGYLEMQAERGSLSSMITLVGEYNEDPDLAKKHTLSALRYATAVHGYYDALLGGDPRNGSNPLTDDFMQRMAQGLSPEQIKLAVAEGRKISTHAVEKQH
;
A
#
# COMPACT_ATOMS: atom_id res chain seq x y z
N MET A 1 -59.85 -26.37 37.35
CA MET A 1 -58.97 -25.20 37.61
C MET A 1 -57.66 -25.41 36.84
N LYS A 2 -57.18 -24.34 36.17
CA LYS A 2 -56.03 -24.19 35.27
C LYS A 2 -54.69 -24.82 35.75
N PRO A 3 -53.60 -24.88 34.93
CA PRO A 3 -53.47 -24.60 33.49
C PRO A 3 -52.58 -25.57 32.66
N HIS A 4 -52.79 -25.49 31.33
CA HIS A 4 -51.84 -25.80 30.25
C HIS A 4 -50.59 -24.89 30.31
N LEU A 5 -49.38 -25.44 30.38
CA LEU A 5 -48.13 -24.66 30.28
C LEU A 5 -46.99 -25.32 29.50
N TRP A 6 -47.24 -26.41 28.76
CA TRP A 6 -46.14 -27.22 28.20
C TRP A 6 -46.15 -27.39 26.66
N ARG A 7 -46.66 -26.41 25.92
CA ARG A 7 -46.59 -26.39 24.44
C ARG A 7 -45.81 -25.22 23.83
N ASN A 8 -45.32 -24.27 24.63
CA ASN A 8 -44.61 -23.09 24.12
C ASN A 8 -43.07 -23.14 24.27
N ALA A 9 -42.52 -24.20 24.87
CA ALA A 9 -41.07 -24.30 25.08
C ALA A 9 -40.28 -24.64 23.81
N PHE A 10 -40.91 -25.28 22.81
CA PHE A 10 -40.19 -25.77 21.62
C PHE A 10 -39.93 -24.67 20.58
N TRP A 11 -40.69 -23.57 20.60
CA TRP A 11 -40.53 -22.44 19.69
C TRP A 11 -39.56 -21.37 20.19
N LEU A 12 -39.15 -21.43 21.46
CA LEU A 12 -38.22 -20.45 22.04
C LEU A 12 -36.75 -20.84 21.86
N LEU A 13 -36.45 -22.14 21.69
CA LEU A 13 -35.07 -22.62 21.47
C LEU A 13 -34.38 -22.06 20.21
N PRO A 14 -35.00 -22.03 19.02
CA PRO A 14 -34.34 -21.47 17.84
C PRO A 14 -34.19 -19.95 17.94
N VAL A 15 -35.11 -19.25 18.60
CA VAL A 15 -35.02 -17.80 18.83
C VAL A 15 -33.91 -17.48 19.84
N LEU A 16 -33.74 -18.30 20.89
CA LEU A 16 -32.66 -18.14 21.85
C LEU A 16 -31.29 -18.43 21.23
N LEU A 17 -31.20 -19.42 20.32
CA LEU A 17 -29.98 -19.72 19.58
C LEU A 17 -29.62 -18.64 18.55
N VAL A 18 -30.61 -18.05 17.87
CA VAL A 18 -30.38 -16.90 16.97
C VAL A 18 -30.01 -15.64 17.76
N ALA A 19 -30.62 -15.42 18.93
CA ALA A 19 -30.25 -14.32 19.82
C ALA A 19 -28.85 -14.50 20.44
N LEU A 20 -28.46 -15.72 20.79
CA LEU A 20 -27.11 -16.05 21.26
C LEU A 20 -26.09 -15.96 20.12
N TYR A 21 -26.44 -16.36 18.90
CA TYR A 21 -25.59 -16.22 17.72
C TYR A 21 -25.38 -14.75 17.33
N LEU A 22 -26.43 -13.92 17.38
CA LEU A 22 -26.36 -12.47 17.16
C LEU A 22 -25.67 -11.71 18.31
N ALA A 23 -25.68 -12.27 19.53
CA ALA A 23 -24.95 -11.73 20.66
C ALA A 23 -23.46 -12.14 20.64
N SER A 24 -23.14 -13.34 20.15
CA SER A 24 -21.75 -13.80 19.96
C SER A 24 -21.09 -13.21 18.71
N SER A 25 -21.87 -12.82 17.69
CA SER A 25 -21.37 -12.15 16.48
C SER A 25 -21.21 -10.64 16.64
N ARG A 26 -21.33 -10.11 17.86
CA ARG A 26 -21.24 -8.67 18.18
C ARG A 26 -20.02 -8.30 19.04
N SER A 27 -19.00 -9.16 19.06
CA SER A 27 -17.79 -8.97 19.87
C SER A 27 -16.51 -8.93 19.04
N ASP A 28 -16.53 -8.26 17.89
CA ASP A 28 -15.31 -7.86 17.16
C ASP A 28 -15.22 -6.33 16.91
N ASP A 29 -16.02 -5.53 17.62
CA ASP A 29 -15.89 -4.06 17.63
C ASP A 29 -14.78 -3.53 18.58
N GLU A 30 -13.95 -4.44 19.14
CA GLU A 30 -12.74 -4.09 19.92
C GLU A 30 -11.43 -4.29 19.14
N ALA A 31 -11.46 -4.28 17.80
CA ALA A 31 -10.34 -3.71 17.05
C ALA A 31 -10.41 -2.17 17.16
N GLY A 32 -10.18 -1.70 18.39
CA GLY A 32 -10.64 -0.41 18.90
C GLY A 32 -10.14 0.84 18.17
N PRO A 33 -10.65 2.02 18.57
CA PRO A 33 -10.23 3.32 18.06
C PRO A 33 -8.72 3.53 18.11
N VAL A 34 -7.98 2.75 18.91
CA VAL A 34 -6.52 2.72 19.00
C VAL A 34 -5.83 2.34 17.68
N LYS A 35 -6.34 1.41 16.86
CA LYS A 35 -5.75 1.08 15.54
C LYS A 35 -5.95 2.21 14.53
N LYS A 36 -7.14 2.81 14.50
CA LYS A 36 -7.45 3.98 13.65
C LYS A 36 -6.71 5.25 14.12
N GLN A 37 -6.45 5.39 15.42
CA GLN A 37 -5.81 6.55 16.03
C GLN A 37 -4.28 6.45 16.02
N ALA A 38 -3.71 5.25 15.95
CA ALA A 38 -2.29 5.02 15.66
C ALA A 38 -1.96 5.33 14.17
N ALA A 39 -2.79 4.86 13.24
CA ALA A 39 -2.68 5.23 11.81
C ALA A 39 -2.85 6.75 11.61
N ALA A 40 -3.80 7.37 12.30
CA ALA A 40 -3.99 8.82 12.27
C ALA A 40 -2.86 9.61 12.95
N ARG A 41 -2.14 9.03 13.92
CA ARG A 41 -0.96 9.68 14.55
C ARG A 41 0.31 9.56 13.70
N ALA A 42 0.49 8.45 12.97
CA ALA A 42 1.57 8.33 11.99
C ALA A 42 1.39 9.32 10.82
N VAL A 43 0.15 9.56 10.38
CA VAL A 43 -0.16 10.54 9.34
C VAL A 43 -0.04 11.99 9.83
N ASN A 44 -0.38 12.28 11.10
CA ASN A 44 -0.30 13.65 11.65
C ASN A 44 1.05 14.05 12.26
N ALA A 45 1.97 13.10 12.51
CA ALA A 45 3.33 13.41 12.98
C ALA A 45 4.23 14.00 11.87
N GLY A 46 3.78 13.99 10.62
CA GLY A 46 4.49 14.52 9.45
C GLY A 46 4.10 15.95 9.07
N GLY A 47 3.96 16.86 10.04
CA GLY A 47 3.67 18.29 9.81
C GLY A 47 4.82 19.08 9.16
N LEU A 48 5.59 18.46 8.26
CA LEU A 48 6.51 19.14 7.37
C LEU A 48 5.77 19.42 6.05
N PRO A 49 6.05 20.53 5.36
CA PRO A 49 5.53 20.72 4.01
C PRO A 49 6.04 19.55 3.17
N ALA A 50 5.15 18.63 2.82
CA ALA A 50 5.41 17.66 1.79
C ALA A 50 5.76 18.47 0.55
N THR A 51 7.05 18.56 0.21
CA THR A 51 7.43 18.89 -1.16
C THR A 51 6.66 17.87 -2.00
N PRO A 52 5.72 18.28 -2.86
CA PRO A 52 4.93 17.32 -3.59
C PRO A 52 5.91 16.52 -4.43
N MET A 53 6.20 15.28 -4.01
CA MET A 53 6.75 14.27 -4.87
C MET A 53 5.78 14.24 -6.03
N THR A 54 6.15 14.91 -7.12
CA THR A 54 5.27 15.04 -8.26
C THR A 54 5.20 13.63 -8.82
N ALA A 55 4.12 12.92 -8.48
CA ALA A 55 3.84 11.63 -9.08
C ALA A 55 4.01 11.82 -10.59
N PRO A 56 4.73 10.93 -11.29
CA PRO A 56 4.91 11.07 -12.73
C PRO A 56 3.56 11.37 -13.35
N ARG A 57 3.41 12.53 -13.99
CA ARG A 57 2.16 12.91 -14.64
C ARG A 57 1.90 11.85 -15.69
N LEU A 58 0.93 11.00 -15.42
CA LEU A 58 0.57 9.94 -16.33
C LEU A 58 0.12 10.60 -17.63
N PRO A 59 0.61 10.11 -18.78
CA PRO A 59 0.21 10.70 -20.05
C PRO A 59 -1.30 10.59 -20.18
N ALA A 60 -1.93 11.71 -20.49
CA ALA A 60 -3.35 11.73 -20.81
C ALA A 60 -3.60 10.74 -21.97
N PRO A 61 -4.69 9.94 -21.91
CA PRO A 61 -5.03 9.02 -22.98
C PRO A 61 -5.12 9.74 -24.33
N ASP A 62 -4.56 9.16 -25.39
CA ASP A 62 -4.59 9.73 -26.73
C ASP A 62 -5.97 9.53 -27.38
N ALA A 63 -6.71 10.62 -27.59
CA ALA A 63 -8.07 10.59 -28.13
C ALA A 63 -8.18 9.98 -29.55
N ARG A 64 -7.06 9.83 -30.27
CA ARG A 64 -7.02 9.21 -31.61
C ARG A 64 -7.19 7.69 -31.58
N TYR A 65 -6.93 7.07 -30.43
CA TYR A 65 -6.94 5.62 -30.29
C TYR A 65 -7.93 5.18 -29.20
N THR A 66 -8.55 4.03 -29.40
CA THR A 66 -9.29 3.36 -28.33
C THR A 66 -8.35 2.99 -27.19
N LEU A 67 -8.87 2.87 -25.95
CA LEU A 67 -8.06 2.48 -24.80
C LEU A 67 -7.37 1.13 -25.02
N ALA A 68 -8.05 0.16 -25.63
CA ALA A 68 -7.48 -1.14 -25.98
C ALA A 68 -6.26 -1.00 -26.91
N GLN A 69 -6.37 -0.21 -27.98
CA GLN A 69 -5.25 0.07 -28.88
C GLN A 69 -4.08 0.74 -28.15
N GLN A 70 -4.34 1.68 -27.24
CA GLN A 70 -3.29 2.33 -26.46
C GLN A 70 -2.56 1.34 -25.55
N VAL A 71 -3.31 0.48 -24.85
CA VAL A 71 -2.75 -0.56 -23.99
C VAL A 71 -1.91 -1.54 -24.82
N ASP A 72 -2.40 -1.99 -25.98
CA ASP A 72 -1.65 -2.90 -26.86
C ASP A 72 -0.36 -2.27 -27.38
N MET A 73 -0.40 -1.00 -27.82
CA MET A 73 0.79 -0.27 -28.29
C MET A 73 1.83 -0.12 -27.18
N LEU A 74 1.40 0.24 -25.96
CA LEU A 74 2.28 0.38 -24.80
C LEU A 74 2.86 -0.97 -24.36
N ALA A 75 2.03 -2.02 -24.32
CA ALA A 75 2.46 -3.37 -23.97
C ALA A 75 3.49 -3.94 -24.96
N ALA A 76 3.35 -3.60 -26.25
CA ALA A 76 4.25 -4.06 -27.31
C ALA A 76 5.68 -3.51 -27.17
N THR A 77 5.88 -2.35 -26.53
CA THR A 77 7.23 -1.77 -26.37
C THR A 77 8.09 -2.53 -25.35
N ARG A 78 7.45 -3.24 -24.41
CA ARG A 78 8.09 -3.95 -23.29
C ARG A 78 8.95 -3.05 -22.39
N ARG A 79 8.81 -1.71 -22.50
CA ARG A 79 9.50 -0.76 -21.63
C ARG A 79 8.77 -0.67 -20.29
N PRO A 80 9.48 -0.67 -19.15
CA PRO A 80 8.83 -0.58 -17.84
C PRO A 80 7.90 0.63 -17.68
N GLN A 81 8.29 1.79 -18.20
CA GLN A 81 7.50 3.02 -18.14
C GLN A 81 6.18 2.88 -18.91
N ASP A 82 6.22 2.30 -20.11
CA ASP A 82 5.01 2.10 -20.92
C ASP A 82 4.11 1.04 -20.28
N ALA A 83 4.69 0.00 -19.68
CA ALA A 83 3.94 -0.98 -18.91
C ALA A 83 3.21 -0.35 -17.70
N TYR A 84 3.87 0.57 -16.99
CA TYR A 84 3.23 1.33 -15.92
C TYR A 84 2.02 2.15 -16.42
N VAL A 85 2.16 2.82 -17.57
CA VAL A 85 1.06 3.55 -18.21
C VAL A 85 -0.06 2.58 -18.62
N ALA A 86 0.26 1.44 -19.22
CA ALA A 86 -0.72 0.43 -19.62
C ALA A 86 -1.50 -0.12 -18.41
N TYR A 87 -0.82 -0.41 -17.30
CA TYR A 87 -1.46 -0.78 -16.04
C TYR A 87 -2.43 0.31 -15.58
N TRP A 88 -1.96 1.56 -15.55
CA TRP A 88 -2.74 2.68 -15.04
C TRP A 88 -4.01 2.94 -15.87
N LEU A 89 -3.93 2.87 -17.21
CA LEU A 89 -5.09 3.04 -18.08
C LEU A 89 -6.21 2.03 -17.76
N VAL A 90 -5.85 0.76 -17.56
CA VAL A 90 -6.83 -0.28 -17.21
C VAL A 90 -7.33 -0.11 -15.77
N GLN A 91 -6.43 0.15 -14.83
CA GLN A 91 -6.77 0.29 -13.41
C GLN A 91 -7.73 1.47 -13.17
N THR A 92 -7.51 2.62 -13.82
CA THR A 92 -8.40 3.78 -13.72
C THR A 92 -9.82 3.45 -14.16
N CYS A 93 -9.98 2.70 -15.25
CA CYS A 93 -11.30 2.25 -15.69
C CYS A 93 -11.97 1.27 -14.72
N MET A 94 -11.19 0.39 -14.09
CA MET A 94 -11.71 -0.51 -13.05
C MET A 94 -12.17 0.26 -11.81
N ASP A 95 -11.39 1.24 -11.36
CA ASP A 95 -11.75 2.09 -10.23
C ASP A 95 -13.00 2.92 -10.54
N TYR A 96 -13.07 3.55 -11.72
CA TYR A 96 -14.27 4.27 -12.16
C TYR A 96 -15.51 3.37 -12.20
N THR A 97 -15.39 2.15 -12.74
CA THR A 97 -16.52 1.21 -12.79
C THR A 97 -17.01 0.82 -11.40
N ARG A 98 -16.11 0.77 -10.41
CA ARG A 98 -16.41 0.39 -9.03
C ARG A 98 -16.99 1.54 -8.21
N THR A 99 -16.46 2.75 -8.35
CA THR A 99 -16.81 3.90 -7.47
C THR A 99 -17.70 4.93 -8.16
N GLY A 100 -17.69 4.98 -9.49
CA GLY A 100 -18.32 6.06 -10.27
C GLY A 100 -17.61 7.41 -10.13
N GLU A 101 -16.42 7.43 -9.54
CA GLU A 101 -15.60 8.62 -9.31
C GLU A 101 -14.41 8.66 -10.26
N LEU A 102 -13.96 9.88 -10.60
CA LEU A 102 -12.76 10.06 -11.41
C LEU A 102 -11.57 10.35 -10.51
N ARG A 103 -10.46 9.68 -10.82
CA ARG A 103 -9.17 9.98 -10.22
C ARG A 103 -8.65 11.27 -10.84
N VAL A 104 -8.37 12.28 -10.02
CA VAL A 104 -7.79 13.54 -10.49
C VAL A 104 -6.28 13.36 -10.65
N GLU A 105 -5.67 14.04 -11.64
CA GLU A 105 -4.24 13.96 -11.93
C GLU A 105 -3.34 14.37 -10.74
N ASP A 106 -3.85 15.16 -9.78
CA ASP A 106 -3.07 15.77 -8.68
C ASP A 106 -2.93 14.92 -7.40
N GLY A 107 -3.13 13.60 -7.49
CA GLY A 107 -2.77 12.67 -6.41
C GLY A 107 -3.82 12.50 -5.32
N ASP A 108 -4.18 11.23 -5.08
CA ASP A 108 -5.02 10.66 -4.01
C ASP A 108 -6.42 11.26 -3.72
N ALA A 109 -6.77 12.40 -4.30
CA ALA A 109 -8.09 12.99 -4.22
C ALA A 109 -8.98 12.49 -5.36
N PHE A 110 -9.96 11.65 -5.03
CA PHE A 110 -11.13 11.48 -5.88
C PHE A 110 -11.99 12.74 -5.78
N ARG A 111 -12.48 13.23 -6.91
CA ARG A 111 -13.54 14.24 -6.90
C ARG A 111 -14.81 13.66 -7.52
N PRO A 112 -15.98 14.14 -7.10
CA PRO A 112 -17.19 13.91 -7.85
C PRO A 112 -16.99 14.35 -9.30
N ALA A 113 -17.17 13.42 -10.22
CA ALA A 113 -17.15 13.70 -11.64
C ALA A 113 -18.46 14.38 -12.05
N THR A 114 -18.36 15.39 -12.91
CA THR A 114 -19.55 15.98 -13.55
C THR A 114 -20.23 14.93 -14.44
N ALA A 115 -21.51 15.14 -14.75
CA ALA A 115 -22.25 14.22 -15.63
C ALA A 115 -21.57 14.03 -17.00
N ALA A 116 -21.02 15.11 -17.58
CA ALA A 116 -20.31 15.05 -18.86
C ALA A 116 -19.02 14.21 -18.76
N GLU A 117 -18.26 14.36 -17.69
CA GLU A 117 -17.03 13.59 -17.49
C GLU A 117 -17.33 12.11 -17.23
N LYS A 118 -18.43 11.79 -16.52
CA LYS A 118 -18.88 10.40 -16.37
C LYS A 118 -19.23 9.77 -17.70
N VAL A 119 -19.94 10.48 -18.57
CA VAL A 119 -20.29 9.98 -19.92
C VAL A 119 -19.03 9.71 -20.73
N GLU A 120 -18.06 10.62 -20.68
CA GLU A 120 -16.81 10.46 -21.42
C GLU A 120 -15.96 9.31 -20.88
N GLU A 121 -15.84 9.17 -19.55
CA GLU A 121 -15.11 8.05 -18.96
C GLU A 121 -15.81 6.71 -19.22
N ALA A 122 -17.14 6.64 -19.13
CA ALA A 122 -17.90 5.45 -19.49
C ALA A 122 -17.66 5.06 -20.95
N ARG A 123 -17.64 6.04 -21.87
CA ARG A 123 -17.32 5.81 -23.29
C ARG A 123 -15.88 5.29 -23.46
N ARG A 124 -14.92 5.88 -22.74
CA ARG A 124 -13.50 5.47 -22.76
C ARG A 124 -13.32 4.05 -22.25
N CYS A 125 -13.96 3.71 -21.14
CA CYS A 125 -13.83 2.43 -20.46
C CYS A 125 -14.66 1.31 -21.09
N GLY A 126 -15.61 1.62 -21.98
CA GLY A 126 -16.45 0.64 -22.66
C GLY A 126 -15.69 -0.41 -23.48
N GLY A 127 -14.42 -0.16 -23.84
CA GLY A 127 -13.56 -1.10 -24.55
C GLY A 127 -12.67 -1.99 -23.66
N VAL A 128 -12.76 -1.89 -22.33
CA VAL A 128 -11.92 -2.68 -21.41
C VAL A 128 -12.43 -4.12 -21.35
N THR A 129 -11.59 -5.07 -21.76
CA THR A 129 -11.91 -6.50 -21.74
C THR A 129 -11.47 -7.17 -20.43
N GLU A 130 -12.04 -8.34 -20.09
CA GLU A 130 -11.58 -9.15 -18.95
C GLU A 130 -10.11 -9.54 -19.07
N ARG A 131 -9.65 -9.84 -20.30
CA ARG A 131 -8.23 -10.11 -20.56
C ARG A 131 -7.34 -8.93 -20.15
N MET A 132 -7.72 -7.71 -20.54
CA MET A 132 -6.96 -6.52 -20.15
C MET A 132 -6.96 -6.33 -18.64
N LYS A 133 -8.10 -6.57 -17.96
CA LYS A 133 -8.17 -6.53 -16.50
C LYS A 133 -7.17 -7.50 -15.90
N THR A 134 -7.13 -8.76 -16.31
CA THR A 134 -6.17 -9.74 -15.76
C THR A 134 -4.72 -9.38 -16.09
N THR A 135 -4.41 -9.08 -17.35
CA THR A 135 -3.03 -8.79 -17.82
C THR A 135 -2.45 -7.49 -17.22
N ARG A 136 -3.27 -6.56 -16.72
CA ARG A 136 -2.78 -5.32 -16.09
C ARG A 136 -1.74 -5.57 -14.99
N LEU A 137 -1.89 -6.66 -14.22
CA LEU A 137 -0.97 -6.98 -13.14
C LEU A 137 0.40 -7.41 -13.66
N GLU A 138 0.47 -8.05 -14.83
CA GLU A 138 1.74 -8.37 -15.48
C GLU A 138 2.48 -7.10 -15.92
N HIS A 139 1.73 -6.08 -16.36
CA HIS A 139 2.30 -4.77 -16.67
C HIS A 139 2.85 -4.09 -15.41
N LEU A 140 2.12 -4.18 -14.29
CA LEU A 140 2.58 -3.65 -13.01
C LEU A 140 3.85 -4.36 -12.52
N VAL A 141 3.92 -5.69 -12.66
CA VAL A 141 5.14 -6.47 -12.34
C VAL A 141 6.32 -6.00 -13.19
N LEU A 142 6.12 -5.83 -14.51
CA LEU A 142 7.18 -5.34 -15.40
C LEU A 142 7.65 -3.93 -15.01
N ALA A 143 6.71 -3.05 -14.65
CA ALA A 143 7.01 -1.70 -14.17
C ALA A 143 7.79 -1.70 -12.85
N ALA A 144 7.35 -2.50 -11.87
CA ALA A 144 8.00 -2.63 -10.56
C ALA A 144 9.42 -3.21 -10.70
N ARG A 145 9.59 -4.26 -11.51
CA ARG A 145 10.92 -4.83 -11.83
C ARG A 145 11.85 -3.85 -12.54
N GLY A 146 11.31 -2.99 -13.41
CA GLY A 146 12.07 -1.91 -14.03
C GLY A 146 12.39 -0.76 -13.07
N GLY A 147 11.77 -0.75 -11.90
CA GLY A 147 11.85 0.31 -10.90
C GLY A 147 11.26 1.63 -11.36
N VAL A 148 10.12 1.57 -12.06
CA VAL A 148 9.29 2.75 -12.28
C VAL A 148 8.78 3.25 -10.93
N SER A 149 8.91 4.56 -10.70
CA SER A 149 8.47 5.19 -9.45
C SER A 149 7.01 4.84 -9.13
N ALA A 150 6.74 4.53 -7.86
CA ALA A 150 5.44 4.12 -7.31
C ALA A 150 4.87 2.77 -7.80
N ALA A 151 5.46 2.10 -8.78
CA ALA A 151 4.98 0.79 -9.25
C ALA A 151 5.12 -0.30 -8.17
N ASP A 152 6.18 -0.25 -7.37
CA ASP A 152 6.42 -1.08 -6.19
C ASP A 152 5.32 -0.91 -5.12
N LEU A 153 4.95 0.32 -4.81
CA LEU A 153 3.89 0.64 -3.85
C LEU A 153 2.51 0.17 -4.35
N LEU A 154 2.22 0.37 -5.63
CA LEU A 154 0.98 -0.10 -6.24
C LEU A 154 0.94 -1.62 -6.31
N PHE A 155 2.07 -2.28 -6.54
CA PHE A 155 2.16 -3.74 -6.52
C PHE A 155 1.84 -4.28 -5.13
N LEU A 156 2.49 -3.75 -4.07
CA LEU A 156 2.17 -4.13 -2.69
C LEU A 156 0.66 -4.01 -2.43
N LYS A 157 0.07 -2.85 -2.73
CA LYS A 157 -1.35 -2.54 -2.47
C LYS A 157 -2.33 -3.36 -3.30
N ALA A 158 -1.94 -3.83 -4.48
CA ALA A 158 -2.85 -4.56 -5.36
C ALA A 158 -3.28 -5.90 -4.77
N GLY A 159 -2.44 -6.52 -3.93
CA GLY A 159 -2.68 -7.85 -3.38
C GLY A 159 -2.63 -8.97 -4.43
N PRO A 160 -2.65 -10.23 -3.99
CA PRO A 160 -2.59 -11.38 -4.89
C PRO A 160 -3.75 -11.34 -5.89
N PHE A 161 -3.44 -11.54 -7.17
CA PHE A 161 -4.41 -11.47 -8.28
C PHE A 161 -5.19 -10.14 -8.39
N GLY A 162 -4.70 -9.07 -7.76
CA GLY A 162 -5.37 -7.77 -7.75
C GLY A 162 -6.54 -7.68 -6.79
N ASP A 163 -6.57 -8.54 -5.76
CA ASP A 163 -7.48 -8.50 -4.62
C ASP A 163 -6.79 -7.84 -3.41
N PRO A 164 -6.95 -6.52 -3.19
CA PRO A 164 -6.36 -5.83 -2.05
C PRO A 164 -6.95 -6.30 -0.71
N SER A 165 -8.20 -6.77 -0.71
CA SER A 165 -8.87 -7.20 0.53
C SER A 165 -8.27 -8.47 1.11
N ALA A 166 -7.56 -9.27 0.30
CA ALA A 166 -6.84 -10.45 0.75
C ALA A 166 -5.74 -10.11 1.77
N LEU A 167 -5.10 -8.95 1.64
CA LEU A 167 -4.03 -8.51 2.55
C LEU A 167 -4.53 -8.36 3.99
N GLU A 168 -5.80 -8.01 4.18
CA GLU A 168 -6.43 -7.81 5.49
C GLU A 168 -7.23 -9.03 5.95
N SER A 169 -8.02 -9.64 5.05
CA SER A 169 -8.97 -10.69 5.40
C SER A 169 -8.34 -12.08 5.57
N ARG A 170 -7.16 -12.30 5.00
CA ARG A 170 -6.45 -13.59 5.03
C ARG A 170 -4.93 -13.41 5.01
N PRO A 171 -4.36 -12.69 6.00
CA PRO A 171 -2.93 -12.34 6.01
C PRO A 171 -2.00 -13.57 6.05
N ASP A 172 -2.47 -14.69 6.61
CA ASP A 172 -1.70 -15.93 6.75
C ASP A 172 -1.83 -16.89 5.54
N ASP A 173 -2.60 -16.52 4.50
CA ASP A 173 -2.72 -17.31 3.27
C ASP A 173 -1.34 -17.42 2.59
N PRO A 174 -0.85 -18.62 2.23
CA PRO A 174 0.44 -18.80 1.57
C PRO A 174 0.63 -17.94 0.31
N LEU A 175 -0.45 -17.65 -0.42
CA LEU A 175 -0.40 -16.79 -1.60
C LEU A 175 -0.23 -15.31 -1.23
N VAL A 176 -0.82 -14.86 -0.12
CA VAL A 176 -0.62 -13.51 0.42
C VAL A 176 0.80 -13.36 0.93
N LEU A 177 1.33 -14.36 1.65
CA LEU A 177 2.71 -14.36 2.14
C LEU A 177 3.73 -14.32 0.98
N ALA A 178 3.51 -15.13 -0.07
CA ALA A 178 4.35 -15.11 -1.26
C ALA A 178 4.28 -13.77 -2.00
N TRP A 179 3.09 -13.17 -2.10
CA TRP A 179 2.90 -11.85 -2.69
C TRP A 179 3.65 -10.75 -1.92
N LYS A 180 3.50 -10.73 -0.60
CA LYS A 180 4.20 -9.77 0.28
C LYS A 180 5.71 -9.90 0.12
N GLU A 181 6.24 -11.12 0.09
CA GLU A 181 7.68 -11.34 -0.11
C GLU A 181 8.18 -10.75 -1.45
N GLU A 182 7.43 -10.96 -2.55
CA GLU A 182 7.77 -10.37 -3.84
C GLU A 182 7.68 -8.84 -3.81
N ALA A 183 6.66 -8.30 -3.14
CA ALA A 183 6.48 -6.86 -2.97
C ALA A 183 7.62 -6.21 -2.18
N VAL A 184 8.07 -6.85 -1.09
CA VAL A 184 9.26 -6.43 -0.34
C VAL A 184 10.47 -6.34 -1.25
N GLY A 185 10.71 -7.33 -2.10
CA GLY A 185 11.83 -7.29 -3.06
C GLY A 185 11.80 -6.08 -4.00
N TYR A 186 10.62 -5.66 -4.49
CA TYR A 186 10.50 -4.45 -5.30
C TYR A 186 10.70 -3.17 -4.50
N LEU A 187 10.18 -3.11 -3.28
CA LEU A 187 10.38 -1.98 -2.38
C LEU A 187 11.86 -1.80 -2.04
N GLU A 188 12.57 -2.89 -1.72
CA GLU A 188 14.00 -2.86 -1.44
C GLU A 188 14.78 -2.35 -2.64
N MET A 189 14.50 -2.86 -3.84
CA MET A 189 15.14 -2.39 -5.07
C MET A 189 14.98 -0.88 -5.28
N GLN A 190 13.80 -0.33 -4.98
CA GLN A 190 13.53 1.11 -5.13
C GLN A 190 14.12 1.92 -3.99
N ALA A 191 14.13 1.40 -2.76
CA ALA A 191 14.78 2.00 -1.62
C ALA A 191 16.29 2.17 -1.86
N GLU A 192 16.97 1.15 -2.41
CA GLU A 192 18.39 1.23 -2.80
C GLU A 192 18.66 2.33 -3.84
N ARG A 193 17.65 2.70 -4.65
CA ARG A 193 17.70 3.80 -5.63
C ARG A 193 17.29 5.16 -5.04
N GLY A 194 17.24 5.26 -3.71
CA GLY A 194 16.89 6.47 -2.96
C GLY A 194 15.40 6.80 -2.95
N SER A 195 14.51 5.81 -3.13
CA SER A 195 13.07 6.03 -3.00
C SER A 195 12.66 6.13 -1.53
N LEU A 196 12.41 7.36 -1.05
CA LEU A 196 11.96 7.60 0.32
C LEU A 196 10.64 6.89 0.63
N SER A 197 9.68 6.93 -0.29
CA SER A 197 8.38 6.29 -0.08
C SER A 197 8.53 4.77 0.10
N SER A 198 9.40 4.12 -0.70
CA SER A 198 9.68 2.69 -0.57
C SER A 198 10.38 2.36 0.75
N MET A 199 11.33 3.20 1.19
CA MET A 199 11.97 3.05 2.50
C MET A 199 10.98 3.16 3.66
N ILE A 200 10.12 4.18 3.65
CA ILE A 200 9.10 4.38 4.69
C ILE A 200 8.12 3.20 4.69
N THR A 201 7.69 2.74 3.51
CA THR A 201 6.81 1.57 3.40
C THR A 201 7.46 0.31 3.97
N LEU A 202 8.74 0.02 3.65
CA LEU A 202 9.45 -1.11 4.25
C LEU A 202 9.48 -1.06 5.77
N VAL A 203 9.78 0.11 6.35
CA VAL A 203 9.78 0.31 7.80
C VAL A 203 8.38 0.06 8.40
N GLY A 204 7.33 0.49 7.71
CA GLY A 204 5.94 0.18 8.07
C GLY A 204 5.66 -1.32 8.08
N GLU A 205 5.95 -2.01 6.98
CA GLU A 205 5.73 -3.47 6.84
C GLU A 205 6.50 -4.25 7.92
N TYR A 206 7.76 -3.92 8.20
CA TYR A 206 8.53 -4.58 9.25
C TYR A 206 8.04 -4.26 10.67
N ASN A 207 7.43 -3.10 10.89
CA ASN A 207 6.86 -2.78 12.19
C ASN A 207 5.50 -3.46 12.41
N GLU A 208 4.72 -3.67 11.35
CA GLU A 208 3.38 -4.26 11.41
C GLU A 208 3.40 -5.79 11.35
N ASP A 209 4.40 -6.39 10.72
CA ASP A 209 4.56 -7.84 10.55
C ASP A 209 5.85 -8.35 11.22
N PRO A 210 5.76 -8.82 12.49
CA PRO A 210 6.93 -9.29 13.23
C PRO A 210 7.60 -10.52 12.60
N ASP A 211 6.88 -11.35 11.86
CA ASP A 211 7.44 -12.55 11.25
C ASP A 211 8.21 -12.19 9.98
N LEU A 212 7.70 -11.23 9.21
CA LEU A 212 8.46 -10.59 8.13
C LEU A 212 9.74 -9.93 8.66
N ALA A 213 9.65 -9.18 9.77
CA ALA A 213 10.82 -8.54 10.39
C ALA A 213 11.86 -9.53 10.91
N LYS A 214 11.44 -10.66 11.49
CA LYS A 214 12.36 -11.76 11.90
C LYS A 214 13.04 -12.41 10.70
N LYS A 215 12.35 -12.53 9.57
CA LYS A 215 12.93 -13.08 8.34
C LYS A 215 13.93 -12.12 7.70
N HIS A 216 13.68 -10.82 7.81
CA HIS A 216 14.44 -9.75 7.16
C HIS A 216 15.13 -8.81 8.17
N THR A 217 15.64 -9.35 9.27
CA THR A 217 16.09 -8.53 10.42
C THR A 217 17.19 -7.53 10.06
N LEU A 218 18.12 -7.90 9.17
CA LEU A 218 19.16 -6.99 8.70
C LEU A 218 18.56 -5.83 7.87
N SER A 219 17.65 -6.15 6.95
CA SER A 219 16.95 -5.15 6.13
C SER A 219 16.09 -4.22 6.98
N ALA A 220 15.41 -4.75 8.00
CA ALA A 220 14.58 -3.95 8.91
C ALA A 220 15.39 -2.83 9.57
N LEU A 221 16.54 -3.16 10.18
CA LEU A 221 17.42 -2.15 10.77
C LEU A 221 18.05 -1.24 9.70
N ARG A 222 18.43 -1.78 8.53
CA ARG A 222 19.04 -1.01 7.43
C ARG A 222 18.12 0.11 6.97
N TYR A 223 16.87 -0.21 6.63
CA TYR A 223 15.93 0.79 6.13
C TYR A 223 15.39 1.70 7.24
N ALA A 224 15.23 1.20 8.48
CA ALA A 224 14.97 2.07 9.62
C ALA A 224 16.07 3.11 9.80
N THR A 225 17.34 2.70 9.67
CA THR A 225 18.49 3.64 9.74
C THR A 225 18.45 4.63 8.58
N ALA A 226 18.10 4.18 7.37
CA ALA A 226 18.02 5.05 6.21
C ALA A 226 16.94 6.12 6.36
N VAL A 227 15.74 5.75 6.83
CA VAL A 227 14.65 6.70 7.10
C VAL A 227 15.03 7.64 8.24
N HIS A 228 15.62 7.13 9.32
CA HIS A 228 16.09 7.96 10.43
C HIS A 228 17.09 9.01 9.96
N GLY A 229 18.14 8.61 9.24
CA GLY A 229 19.17 9.51 8.73
C GLY A 229 18.62 10.54 7.73
N TYR A 230 17.62 10.16 6.92
CA TYR A 230 16.93 11.09 6.03
C TYR A 230 16.19 12.18 6.81
N TYR A 231 15.42 11.82 7.85
CA TYR A 231 14.73 12.79 8.70
C TYR A 231 15.69 13.69 9.49
N ASP A 232 16.81 13.14 9.99
CA ASP A 232 17.82 13.96 10.68
C ASP A 232 18.39 15.04 9.75
N ALA A 233 18.66 14.70 8.50
CA ALA A 233 19.14 15.65 7.50
C ALA A 233 18.11 16.75 7.19
N LEU A 234 16.83 16.38 7.09
CA LEU A 234 15.74 17.33 6.83
C LEU A 234 15.45 18.25 8.01
N LEU A 235 15.52 17.73 9.24
CA LEU A 235 15.24 18.47 10.47
C LEU A 235 16.43 19.32 10.93
N GLY A 236 17.64 19.06 10.42
CA GLY A 236 18.85 19.83 10.74
C GLY A 236 19.28 19.78 12.20
N GLY A 237 18.75 18.81 12.97
CA GLY A 237 19.07 18.62 14.40
C GLY A 237 18.57 19.72 15.35
N ASP A 238 17.79 20.70 14.88
CA ASP A 238 17.18 21.72 15.73
C ASP A 238 15.88 21.14 16.35
N PRO A 239 15.77 21.01 17.69
CA PRO A 239 14.57 20.49 18.35
C PRO A 239 13.29 21.28 18.02
N ARG A 240 13.41 22.54 17.57
CA ARG A 240 12.27 23.36 17.14
C ARG A 240 11.69 22.94 15.80
N ASN A 241 12.44 22.20 14.98
CA ASN A 241 11.97 21.68 13.70
C ASN A 241 11.16 20.38 13.87
N GLY A 242 11.08 19.84 15.09
CA GLY A 242 10.44 18.58 15.42
C GLY A 242 11.46 17.50 15.76
N SER A 243 10.96 16.39 16.31
CA SER A 243 11.77 15.20 16.60
C SER A 243 11.70 14.21 15.44
N ASN A 244 12.76 13.41 15.27
CA ASN A 244 12.73 12.29 14.35
C ASN A 244 11.55 11.34 14.72
N PRO A 245 10.69 10.95 13.77
CA PRO A 245 9.58 10.04 14.06
C PRO A 245 10.04 8.62 14.42
N LEU A 246 11.26 8.22 14.05
CA LEU A 246 11.86 6.95 14.43
C LEU A 246 12.68 7.16 15.71
N THR A 247 12.11 6.81 16.86
CA THR A 247 12.78 6.98 18.16
C THR A 247 13.92 5.99 18.39
N ASP A 248 14.79 6.25 19.36
CA ASP A 248 15.83 5.29 19.78
C ASP A 248 15.24 3.92 20.16
N ASP A 249 14.10 3.91 20.87
CA ASP A 249 13.39 2.68 21.21
C ASP A 249 12.91 1.92 19.95
N PHE A 250 12.46 2.66 18.93
CA PHE A 250 12.10 2.06 17.64
C PHE A 250 13.33 1.42 16.97
N MET A 251 14.45 2.15 16.92
CA MET A 251 15.71 1.65 16.35
C MET A 251 16.24 0.44 17.10
N GLN A 252 16.15 0.44 18.43
CA GLN A 252 16.54 -0.70 19.26
C GLN A 252 15.66 -1.93 18.99
N ARG A 253 14.34 -1.75 18.79
CA ARG A 253 13.44 -2.84 18.39
C ARG A 253 13.83 -3.42 17.03
N MET A 254 14.13 -2.58 16.04
CA MET A 254 14.56 -3.05 14.72
C MET A 254 15.92 -3.77 14.75
N ALA A 255 16.76 -3.50 15.75
CA ALA A 255 18.04 -4.18 15.96
C ALA A 255 17.94 -5.52 16.70
N GLN A 256 16.75 -5.90 17.20
CA GLN A 256 16.60 -7.12 18.00
C GLN A 256 16.97 -8.37 17.20
N GLY A 257 17.77 -9.25 17.80
CA GLY A 257 18.21 -10.50 17.19
C GLY A 257 19.45 -10.38 16.29
N LEU A 258 19.98 -9.17 16.05
CA LEU A 258 21.21 -8.96 15.30
C LEU A 258 22.46 -9.05 16.19
N SER A 259 23.56 -9.57 15.63
CA SER A 259 24.89 -9.46 16.24
C SER A 259 25.42 -8.02 16.16
N PRO A 260 26.41 -7.64 16.99
CA PRO A 260 27.06 -6.34 16.89
C PRO A 260 27.61 -6.02 15.49
N GLU A 261 28.15 -7.01 14.78
CA GLU A 261 28.66 -6.89 13.41
C GLU A 261 27.54 -6.63 12.41
N GLN A 262 26.41 -7.34 12.55
CA GLN A 262 25.23 -7.13 11.72
C GLN A 262 24.60 -5.75 11.94
N ILE A 263 24.54 -5.29 13.20
CA ILE A 263 24.10 -3.92 13.54
C ILE A 263 25.00 -2.91 12.84
N LYS A 264 26.33 -3.06 12.96
CA LYS A 264 27.29 -2.16 12.32
C LYS A 264 27.13 -2.14 10.80
N LEU A 265 26.91 -3.30 10.18
CA LEU A 265 26.68 -3.42 8.74
C LEU A 265 25.38 -2.72 8.32
N ALA A 266 24.25 -3.06 8.93
CA ALA A 266 22.95 -2.46 8.62
C ALA A 266 22.96 -0.94 8.78
N VAL A 267 23.59 -0.44 9.85
CA VAL A 267 23.71 1.01 10.08
C VAL A 267 24.58 1.67 9.01
N ALA A 268 25.70 1.05 8.63
CA ALA A 268 26.58 1.59 7.60
C ALA A 268 25.90 1.61 6.21
N GLU A 269 25.16 0.56 5.85
CA GLU A 269 24.39 0.49 4.62
C GLU A 269 23.23 1.49 4.63
N GLY A 270 22.46 1.55 5.72
CA GLY A 270 21.34 2.47 5.86
C GLY A 270 21.77 3.93 5.70
N ARG A 271 22.92 4.31 6.26
CA ARG A 271 23.50 5.65 6.09
C ARG A 271 23.85 5.97 4.63
N LYS A 272 24.36 5.00 3.87
CA LYS A 272 24.65 5.21 2.44
C LYS A 272 23.36 5.47 1.67
N ILE A 273 22.30 4.70 1.96
CA ILE A 273 20.99 4.86 1.32
C ILE A 273 20.39 6.22 1.68
N SER A 274 20.45 6.66 2.94
CA SER A 274 19.94 7.97 3.35
C SER A 274 20.67 9.11 2.65
N THR A 275 22.01 9.06 2.54
CA THR A 275 22.79 10.08 1.82
C THR A 275 22.37 10.14 0.35
N HIS A 276 22.27 8.99 -0.32
CA HIS A 276 21.82 8.94 -1.70
C HIS A 276 20.40 9.51 -1.90
N ALA A 277 19.49 9.23 -0.97
CA ALA A 277 18.13 9.75 -1.01
C ALA A 277 18.07 11.28 -0.83
N VAL A 278 18.88 11.84 0.07
CA VAL A 278 18.98 13.30 0.27
C VAL A 278 19.56 13.98 -0.98
N GLU A 279 20.63 13.43 -1.56
CA GLU A 279 21.25 13.95 -2.78
C GLU A 279 20.28 13.97 -3.97
N LYS A 280 19.36 13.00 -4.05
CA LYS A 280 18.38 12.93 -5.15
C LYS A 280 17.27 13.98 -5.03
N GLN A 281 17.05 14.56 -3.85
CA GLN A 281 16.02 15.58 -3.64
C GLN A 281 16.53 17.02 -3.80
N HIS A 282 17.85 17.21 -3.84
CA HIS A 282 18.52 18.51 -4.00
C HIS A 282 19.17 18.63 -5.38
#